data_AF-A0A661NKR7-F1
#
_entry.id   AF-A0A661NKR7-F1
#
_cell.length_a   1.000
_cell.length_b   1.000
_cell.length_c   1.000
_cell.angle_alpha   90.00
_cell.angle_beta   90.00
_cell.angle_gamma   90.00
#
_symmetry.space_group_name_H-M   'P 1'
#
loop_
_entity.id
_entity.type
_entity.pdbx_description
1 polymer ?
#
loop_
_entity_poly.entity_id
_entity_poly.type
_entity_poly.pdbx_seq_one_letter_code
_entity_poly.pdbx_strand_id
1 'polypeptide(L)' 'MADEPSNDLLRDWLQSVDPLGGFELLTELLPDAGVFVVNSERHIIHWSQGAEKILGFRRDEVVGEH' A
#
# COMPACT_ATOMS: atom_id res chain seq x y z
N MET A 1 0.06 -26.65 -4.31
CA MET A 1 -0.86 -25.56 -4.66
C MET A 1 -1.40 -25.07 -3.33
N ALA A 2 -0.70 -24.10 -2.72
CA ALA A 2 -1.07 -23.61 -1.39
C ALA A 2 -2.30 -22.71 -1.54
N ASP A 3 -3.34 -22.97 -0.74
CA ASP A 3 -4.48 -22.07 -0.59
C ASP A 3 -3.96 -20.66 -0.33
N GLU A 4 -4.30 -19.74 -1.23
CA GLU A 4 -4.05 -18.32 -1.05
C GLU A 4 -4.88 -17.87 0.17
N PRO A 5 -4.26 -17.36 1.25
CA PRO A 5 -5.01 -16.99 2.45
C PRO A 5 -6.06 -15.95 2.05
N SER A 6 -7.33 -16.25 2.36
CA SER A 6 -8.48 -15.50 1.84
C SER A 6 -8.33 -14.01 2.08
N ASN A 7 -8.31 -13.26 0.97
CA ASN A 7 -8.20 -11.81 0.90
C ASN A 7 -9.37 -11.05 1.58
N ASP A 8 -10.37 -11.79 2.06
CA ASP A 8 -11.57 -11.27 2.70
C ASP A 8 -11.28 -10.67 4.09
N LEU A 9 -10.40 -11.29 4.89
CA LEU A 9 -10.01 -10.72 6.20
C LEU A 9 -9.28 -9.39 6.03
N LEU A 10 -8.42 -9.29 5.03
CA LEU A 10 -7.70 -8.05 4.71
C LEU A 10 -8.67 -6.97 4.24
N ARG A 11 -9.66 -7.35 3.41
CA ARG A 11 -10.69 -6.43 2.92
C ARG A 11 -11.56 -5.90 4.06
N ASP A 12 -12.05 -6.78 4.93
CA ASP A 12 -12.89 -6.40 6.07
C ASP A 12 -12.14 -5.50 7.03
N TRP A 13 -10.86 -5.81 7.30
CA TRP A 13 -10.01 -4.98 8.14
C TRP A 13 -9.73 -3.61 7.49
N LEU A 14 -9.42 -3.55 6.18
CA LEU A 14 -9.22 -2.29 5.45
C LEU A 14 -10.45 -1.39 5.46
N GLN A 15 -11.65 -1.96 5.43
CA GLN A 15 -12.90 -1.20 5.53
C GLN A 15 -13.17 -0.63 6.93
N SER A 16 -12.51 -1.18 7.96
CA SER A 16 -12.68 -0.74 9.35
C SER A 16 -11.74 0.39 9.78
N VAL A 17 -10.68 0.63 9.01
CA VAL A 17 -9.66 1.65 9.28
C VAL A 17 -9.84 2.84 8.32
N ASP A 18 -9.50 4.04 8.79
CA ASP A 18 -9.35 5.17 7.87
C ASP A 18 -8.30 4.82 6.80
N PRO A 19 -8.49 5.17 5.50
CA PRO A 19 -7.56 4.79 4.42
C PRO A 19 -6.09 5.16 4.70
N LEU A 20 -5.84 6.27 5.39
CA LEU A 20 -4.50 6.68 5.79
C LEU A 20 -3.97 5.86 6.96
N GLY A 21 -4.82 5.60 7.96
CA GLY A 21 -4.46 4.75 9.10
C GLY A 21 -4.17 3.29 8.70
N GLY A 22 -4.93 2.75 7.73
CA GLY A 22 -4.68 1.42 7.18
C GLY A 22 -3.36 1.31 6.45
N PHE A 23 -3.00 2.35 5.68
CA PHE A 23 -1.69 2.42 5.00
C PHE A 23 -0.55 2.41 6.02
N GLU A 24 -0.62 3.26 7.05
CA GLU A 24 0.43 3.34 8.07
C GLU A 24 0.62 1.98 8.78
N LEU A 25 -0.47 1.36 9.23
CA LEU A 25 -0.40 0.07 9.92
C LEU A 25 0.16 -1.04 9.03
N LEU A 26 -0.25 -1.11 7.76
CA LEU A 26 0.28 -2.11 6.82
C LEU A 26 1.77 -1.92 6.59
N THR A 27 2.22 -0.68 6.49
CA THR A 27 3.63 -0.37 6.25
C THR A 27 4.51 -0.72 7.46
N GLU A 28 3.97 -0.57 8.68
CA GLU A 28 4.65 -0.97 9.92
C GLU A 28 4.69 -2.49 10.10
N LEU A 29 3.57 -3.18 9.84
CA LEU A 29 3.47 -4.63 10.01
C LEU A 29 4.22 -5.41 8.93
N LEU A 30 4.32 -4.85 7.73
CA LEU A 30 4.90 -5.50 6.55
C LEU A 30 5.96 -4.58 5.90
N PRO A 31 7.11 -4.35 6.55
CA PRO A 31 8.12 -3.39 6.08
C PRO A 31 8.79 -3.77 4.75
N ASP A 32 8.75 -5.06 4.41
CA ASP A 32 9.29 -5.59 3.15
C ASP A 32 8.22 -5.69 2.05
N ALA A 33 6.96 -5.35 2.34
CA ALA A 33 5.90 -5.32 1.35
C ALA A 33 5.80 -3.96 0.65
N GLY A 34 5.52 -4.01 -0.66
CA GLY A 34 5.23 -2.83 -1.46
C GLY A 34 3.79 -2.38 -1.25
N VAL A 35 3.60 -1.24 -0.58
CA VAL A 35 2.28 -0.65 -0.33
C VAL A 35 2.25 0.75 -0.93
N PHE A 36 1.21 1.03 -1.71
CA PHE A 36 0.98 2.36 -2.28
C PHE A 36 -0.52 2.64 -2.32
N VAL A 37 -0.88 3.92 -2.27
CA VAL A 37 -2.28 4.37 -2.31
C VAL A 37 -2.47 5.24 -3.54
N VAL A 38 -3.57 4.99 -4.26
CA VAL A 38 -3.97 5.73 -5.46
C VAL A 38 -5.29 6.43 -5.17
N ASN A 39 -5.39 7.71 -5.53
CA ASN A 39 -6.62 8.48 -5.39
C ASN A 39 -7.62 8.18 -6.54
N SER A 40 -8.80 8.81 -6.50
CA SER A 40 -9.83 8.64 -7.54
C SER A 40 -9.42 9.14 -8.93
N GLU A 41 -8.45 10.06 -9.00
CA GLU A 41 -7.89 10.62 -10.24
C GLU A 41 -6.76 9.75 -10.81
N ARG A 42 -6.48 8.61 -10.16
CA ARG A 42 -5.42 7.65 -10.52
C ARG A 42 -4.00 8.14 -10.21
N HIS A 43 -3.87 9.13 -9.34
CA HIS A 43 -2.57 9.63 -8.89
C HIS A 43 -2.11 8.88 -7.64
N ILE A 44 -0.84 8.52 -7.61
CA ILE A 44 -0.21 7.92 -6.43
C ILE A 44 -0.07 9.02 -5.38
N ILE A 45 -0.69 8.82 -4.22
CA ILE A 45 -0.67 9.76 -3.10
C ILE A 45 0.16 9.25 -1.91
N HIS A 46 0.43 7.94 -1.86
CA HIS A 46 1.33 7.33 -0.88
C HIS A 46 2.20 6.25 -1.50
N TRP A 47 3.43 6.14 -1.00
CA TRP A 47 4.44 5.17 -1.44
C TRP A 47 5.26 4.72 -0.23
N SER A 48 5.24 3.42 0.08
CA SER A 48 5.99 2.86 1.20
C SER A 48 7.46 2.62 0.84
N GLN A 49 8.32 2.49 1.86
CA GLN A 49 9.73 2.13 1.64
C GLN A 49 9.87 0.73 1.02
N GLY A 50 8.99 -0.20 1.35
CA GLY A 50 8.95 -1.51 0.69
C GLY A 50 8.63 -1.40 -0.81
N ALA A 51 7.78 -0.44 -1.20
CA ALA A 51 7.50 -0.17 -2.61
C ALA A 51 8.74 0.40 -3.33
N GLU A 52 9.51 1.29 -2.68
CA GLU A 52 10.79 1.77 -3.21
C GLU A 52 11.78 0.62 -3.45
N LYS A 53 11.91 -0.28 -2.48
CA LYS A 53 12.84 -1.43 -2.56
C LYS A 53 12.45 -2.41 -3.67
N ILE A 54 11.16 -2.71 -3.80
CA ILE A 54 10.66 -3.70 -4.76
C ILE A 54 10.61 -3.15 -6.18
N LEU A 55 10.12 -1.91 -6.35
CA LEU A 55 9.82 -1.33 -7.65
C LEU A 55 10.94 -0.42 -8.16
N GLY A 56 11.89 -0.02 -7.31
CA GLY A 56 13.10 0.71 -7.69
C GLY A 56 12.90 2.22 -7.91
N PHE A 57 11.70 2.73 -7.67
CA PHE A 57 11.38 4.16 -7.74
C PHE A 57 11.26 4.75 -6.34
N ARG A 58 11.85 5.93 -6.13
CA ARG A 58 11.73 6.68 -4.88
C ARG A 58 10.37 7.35 -4.80
N ARG A 59 9.89 7.60 -3.58
CA ARG A 59 8.61 8.26 -3.34
C ARG A 59 8.47 9.59 -4.09
N ASP A 60 9.53 10.39 -4.13
CA ASP A 60 9.56 11.70 -4.78
C ASP A 60 9.49 11.64 -6.32
N GLU A 61 9.73 10.46 -6.91
CA GLU A 61 9.61 10.22 -8.35
C GLU A 61 8.21 9.77 -8.78
N VAL A 62 7.34 9.39 -7.83
CA VAL A 62 6.04 8.76 -8.14
C VAL A 62 4.86 9.47 -7.48
N VAL A 63 5.05 10.07 -6.30
CA VAL A 63 3.98 10.77 -5.61
C VAL A 63 3.79 12.16 -6.22
N GLY A 64 2.59 12.44 -6.72
CA GLY A 64 2.26 13.72 -7.35
C GLY A 64 2.77 13.88 -8.79
N GLU A 65 3.37 12.83 -9.36
CA GLU A 65 3.61 12.74 -10.79
C GLU A 65 2.32 12.27 -11.48
N HIS A 66 1.79 13.12 -12.36
CA HIS A 66 0.54 13.01 -13.14
C HIS A 66 -0.69 13.51 -12.42
#